data_AF-A0AAV5D9T6-F1
#
_entry.id   AF-A0AAV5D9T6-F1
#
_cell.length_a   1.000
_cell.length_b   1.000
_cell.length_c   1.000
_cell.angle_alpha   90.00
_cell.angle_beta   90.00
_cell.angle_gamma   90.00
#
_symmetry.space_group_name_H-M   'P 1'
#
loop_
_entity.id
_entity.type
_entity.pdbx_description
1 polymer ?
#
loop_
_entity_poly.entity_id
_entity_poly.type
_entity_poly.pdbx_seq_one_letter_code
_entity_poly.pdbx_strand_id
1 'polypeptide(L)'
;MASFSSHALALPFFLVVLLIVASSSSPTVLDAAGNQMNQGLVHIHVYMHETSAGPNATFARILGSPLGANSSFGVMGVVDNELRAGPDRASSELMGRFQGLIVGAGLQPGMGYFTSVTLLFSAGEYSGCTLSIQGPVPSFTVTFERPVVGGTGAFRFVRGY
;
A
#
# COMPACT_ATOMS: atom_id res chain seq x y z
N MET A 1 54.58 -21.63 -57.15
CA MET A 1 54.59 -20.94 -55.84
C MET A 1 53.35 -20.06 -55.79
N ALA A 2 52.30 -20.49 -55.09
CA ALA A 2 51.15 -19.65 -54.70
C ALA A 2 50.43 -20.39 -53.56
N SER A 3 50.59 -19.88 -52.34
CA SER A 3 49.94 -20.37 -51.13
C SER A 3 48.59 -19.66 -50.99
N PHE A 4 47.50 -20.40 -50.93
CA PHE A 4 46.17 -19.85 -50.62
C PHE A 4 45.92 -19.95 -49.12
N SER A 5 45.75 -18.78 -48.49
CA SER A 5 45.50 -18.60 -47.06
C SER A 5 44.07 -19.03 -46.69
N SER A 6 43.95 -19.96 -45.74
CA SER A 6 42.69 -20.58 -45.28
C SER A 6 42.03 -19.83 -44.12
N HIS A 7 41.99 -18.50 -44.14
CA HIS A 7 41.43 -17.70 -43.03
C HIS A 7 40.08 -17.02 -43.34
N ALA A 8 39.51 -17.21 -44.53
CA ALA A 8 38.30 -16.48 -44.92
C ALA A 8 36.97 -17.05 -44.40
N LEU A 9 36.96 -18.22 -43.75
CA LEU A 9 35.71 -18.92 -43.35
C LEU A 9 35.43 -18.95 -41.84
N ALA A 10 36.35 -18.50 -40.98
CA ALA A 10 36.17 -18.54 -39.53
C ALA A 10 35.32 -17.38 -38.99
N LEU A 11 35.38 -16.21 -39.64
CA LEU A 11 34.66 -14.99 -39.22
C LEU A 11 33.13 -15.10 -39.31
N PRO A 12 32.51 -15.68 -40.37
CA PRO A 12 31.05 -15.82 -40.43
C PRO A 12 30.53 -16.85 -39.41
N PHE A 13 31.32 -17.88 -39.07
CA PHE A 13 30.92 -18.89 -38.09
C PHE A 13 30.89 -18.30 -36.67
N PHE A 14 31.88 -17.47 -36.33
CA PHE A 14 31.95 -16.81 -35.02
C PHE A 14 30.80 -15.82 -34.80
N LEU A 15 30.40 -15.08 -35.84
CA LEU A 15 29.27 -14.15 -35.80
C LEU A 15 27.91 -14.86 -35.64
N VAL A 16 27.72 -16.03 -36.28
CA VAL A 16 26.50 -16.84 -36.15
C VAL A 16 26.38 -17.43 -34.74
N VAL A 17 27.48 -17.91 -34.15
CA VAL A 17 27.46 -18.42 -32.77
C VAL A 17 27.15 -17.30 -31.76
N LEU A 18 27.68 -16.08 -31.96
CA LEU A 18 27.39 -14.94 -31.09
C LEU A 18 25.91 -14.53 -31.13
N LEU A 19 25.28 -14.57 -32.32
CA LEU A 19 23.86 -14.28 -32.50
C LEU A 19 22.94 -15.33 -31.83
N ILE A 20 23.33 -16.61 -31.88
CA ILE A 20 22.56 -17.69 -31.23
C ILE A 20 22.62 -17.56 -29.70
N VAL A 21 23.78 -17.21 -29.13
CA VAL A 21 23.92 -16.99 -27.67
C VAL A 21 23.16 -15.75 -27.20
N ALA A 22 23.13 -14.68 -28.01
CA ALA A 22 22.34 -13.48 -27.68
C ALA A 22 20.82 -13.71 -27.77
N SER A 23 20.37 -14.74 -28.50
CA SER A 23 18.95 -15.08 -28.66
C SER A 23 18.40 -15.98 -27.54
N SER A 24 19.26 -16.62 -26.74
CA SER A 24 18.86 -17.66 -25.79
C SER A 24 18.67 -17.21 -24.34
N SER A 25 18.77 -15.92 -24.03
CA SER A 25 18.55 -15.40 -22.68
C SER A 25 17.32 -14.50 -22.60
N SER A 26 16.15 -15.04 -22.90
CA SER A 26 14.94 -14.60 -22.22
C SER A 26 14.87 -15.38 -20.92
N PRO A 27 14.95 -14.76 -19.73
CA PRO A 27 14.61 -15.46 -18.52
C PRO A 27 13.12 -15.78 -18.58
N THR A 28 12.77 -16.98 -19.04
CA THR A 28 11.47 -17.58 -18.75
C THR A 28 11.43 -17.81 -17.25
N VAL A 29 10.93 -16.82 -16.52
CA VAL A 29 10.39 -17.04 -15.18
C VAL A 29 9.09 -17.82 -15.40
N LEU A 30 9.22 -19.13 -15.58
CA LEU A 30 8.13 -20.07 -15.33
C LEU A 30 7.94 -20.10 -13.82
N ASP A 31 7.32 -19.05 -13.30
CA ASP A 31 6.84 -19.05 -11.94
C ASP A 31 5.76 -20.12 -11.85
N ALA A 32 5.83 -20.94 -10.81
CA ALA A 32 4.81 -21.91 -10.49
C ALA A 32 3.56 -21.15 -10.00
N ALA A 33 2.86 -20.48 -10.93
CA ALA A 33 1.83 -19.49 -10.66
C ALA A 33 0.58 -20.07 -9.99
N GLY A 34 0.45 -21.39 -9.90
CA GLY A 34 -0.72 -22.04 -9.28
C GLY A 34 -0.65 -22.18 -7.76
N ASN A 35 0.56 -22.26 -7.16
CA ASN A 35 0.70 -22.64 -5.75
C ASN A 35 1.49 -21.64 -4.88
N GLN A 36 2.15 -20.63 -5.49
CA GLN A 36 2.84 -19.55 -4.78
C GLN A 36 1.95 -18.37 -4.42
N MET A 37 0.76 -18.21 -5.02
CA MET A 37 -0.11 -17.06 -4.75
C MET A 37 -0.59 -16.98 -3.28
N ASN A 38 -0.54 -18.08 -2.52
CA ASN A 38 -0.98 -18.12 -1.13
C ASN A 38 0.17 -18.07 -0.10
N GLN A 39 1.43 -18.12 -0.53
CA GLN A 39 2.62 -18.14 0.35
C GLN A 39 3.09 -16.72 0.77
N GLY A 40 2.23 -15.72 0.62
CA GLY A 40 2.51 -14.33 1.01
C GLY A 40 1.28 -13.43 1.10
N LEU A 41 0.07 -14.01 1.04
CA LEU A 41 -1.17 -13.26 1.24
C LEU A 41 -1.46 -13.19 2.74
N VAL A 42 -1.54 -11.97 3.26
CA VAL A 42 -1.93 -11.74 4.66
C VAL A 42 -3.27 -11.03 4.66
N HIS A 43 -4.22 -11.58 5.42
CA HIS A 43 -5.51 -10.93 5.66
C HIS A 43 -5.54 -10.44 7.11
N ILE A 44 -5.66 -9.12 7.28
CA ILE A 44 -5.70 -8.47 8.59
C ILE A 44 -7.10 -7.91 8.79
N HIS A 45 -7.74 -8.31 9.88
CA HIS A 45 -9.03 -7.76 10.29
C HIS A 45 -8.87 -7.02 11.62
N VAL A 46 -9.08 -5.71 11.60
CA VAL A 46 -8.96 -4.81 12.76
C VAL A 46 -10.10 -3.81 12.76
N TYR A 47 -10.42 -3.28 13.94
CA TYR A 47 -11.48 -2.31 14.16
C TYR A 47 -10.86 -0.98 14.57
N MET A 48 -11.16 0.08 13.81
CA MET A 48 -10.73 1.44 14.12
C MET A 48 -11.74 2.11 15.05
N HIS A 49 -11.27 2.63 16.18
CA HIS A 49 -12.09 3.34 17.16
C HIS A 49 -11.70 4.82 17.23
N GLU A 50 -12.63 5.70 16.85
CA GLU A 50 -12.48 7.14 16.97
C GLU A 50 -13.16 7.67 18.24
N THR A 51 -12.49 8.60 18.92
CA THR A 51 -13.09 9.47 19.95
C THR A 51 -13.18 10.88 19.39
N SER A 52 -14.37 11.33 19.01
CA SER A 52 -14.53 12.61 18.28
C SER A 52 -14.57 13.85 19.19
N ALA A 53 -14.62 13.72 20.52
CA ALA A 53 -14.73 14.84 21.45
C ALA A 53 -14.19 14.53 22.85
N GLY A 54 -13.97 15.60 23.64
CA GLY A 54 -13.48 15.51 25.02
C GLY A 54 -11.96 15.58 25.13
N PRO A 55 -11.41 15.47 26.36
CA PRO A 55 -9.96 15.61 26.60
C PRO A 55 -9.12 14.51 25.93
N ASN A 56 -9.75 13.39 25.53
CA ASN A 56 -9.11 12.26 24.87
C ASN A 56 -9.52 12.12 23.40
N ALA A 57 -9.90 13.23 22.75
CA ALA A 57 -10.26 13.20 21.34
C ALA A 57 -9.08 12.69 20.49
N THR A 58 -9.35 11.74 19.61
CA THR A 58 -8.36 11.11 18.71
C THR A 58 -8.40 11.67 17.29
N PHE A 59 -9.36 12.56 17.02
CA PHE A 59 -9.41 13.38 15.82
C PHE A 59 -9.40 14.86 16.21
N ALA A 60 -8.60 15.66 15.50
CA ALA A 60 -8.58 17.09 15.67
C ALA A 60 -8.65 17.79 14.31
N ARG A 61 -9.62 18.69 14.15
CA ARG A 61 -9.68 19.59 13.00
C ARG A 61 -8.63 20.69 13.18
N ILE A 62 -7.72 20.79 12.21
CA ILE A 62 -6.65 21.78 12.17
C ILE A 62 -7.08 22.99 11.36
N LEU A 63 -7.72 22.76 10.20
CA LEU A 63 -8.20 23.81 9.31
C LEU A 63 -9.68 23.62 8.99
N GLY A 64 -10.42 24.73 9.00
CA GLY A 64 -11.79 24.81 8.49
C GLY A 64 -11.83 24.96 6.98
N SER A 65 -13.01 24.80 6.38
CA SER A 65 -13.16 24.98 4.93
C SER A 65 -13.02 26.46 4.54
N PRO A 66 -12.28 26.78 3.47
CA PRO A 66 -12.27 28.11 2.88
C PRO A 66 -13.59 28.47 2.18
N LEU A 67 -14.49 27.51 1.95
CA LEU A 67 -15.78 27.72 1.30
C LEU A 67 -16.93 27.94 2.30
N GLY A 68 -16.61 28.03 3.60
CA GLY A 68 -17.57 28.24 4.68
C GLY A 68 -17.99 26.96 5.39
N ALA A 69 -18.77 27.12 6.47
CA ALA A 69 -19.07 26.04 7.43
C ALA A 69 -19.82 24.83 6.86
N ASN A 70 -20.50 24.99 5.72
CA ASN A 70 -21.30 23.94 5.08
C ASN A 70 -20.51 23.10 4.06
N SER A 71 -19.21 23.37 3.90
CA SER A 71 -18.35 22.64 2.98
C SER A 71 -17.29 21.84 3.73
N SER A 72 -17.05 20.61 3.30
CA SER A 72 -15.90 19.81 3.76
C SER A 72 -14.65 20.12 2.94
N PHE A 73 -14.77 20.69 1.74
CA PHE A 73 -13.64 20.97 0.87
C PHE A 73 -12.61 21.84 1.58
N GLY A 74 -11.35 21.42 1.61
CA GLY A 74 -10.25 22.12 2.28
C GLY A 74 -10.21 21.96 3.81
N VAL A 75 -11.19 21.30 4.43
CA VAL A 75 -11.07 20.90 5.85
C VAL A 75 -9.86 19.99 5.99
N MET A 76 -9.03 20.22 7.00
CA MET A 76 -7.89 19.37 7.32
C MET A 76 -7.95 18.95 8.79
N GLY A 77 -7.68 17.69 9.06
CA GLY A 77 -7.54 17.17 10.40
C GLY A 77 -6.46 16.09 10.51
N VAL A 78 -6.04 15.87 11.75
CA VAL A 78 -5.17 14.76 12.15
C VAL A 78 -5.99 13.71 12.87
N VAL A 79 -5.57 12.47 12.72
CA VAL A 79 -6.17 11.30 13.37
C VAL A 79 -5.10 10.47 14.06
N ASP A 80 -5.43 9.97 15.25
CA ASP A 80 -4.65 9.00 16.03
C ASP A 80 -5.60 8.03 16.75
N ASN A 81 -6.35 7.26 15.95
CA ASN A 81 -7.38 6.35 16.45
C ASN A 81 -6.79 5.05 16.99
N GLU A 82 -7.52 4.34 17.85
CA GLU A 82 -7.13 3.01 18.31
C GLU A 82 -7.44 1.98 17.21
N LEU A 83 -6.54 1.02 16.99
CA LEU A 83 -6.82 -0.20 16.24
C LEU A 83 -6.96 -1.35 17.22
N ARG A 84 -8.09 -2.06 17.17
CA ARG A 84 -8.39 -3.15 18.10
C ARG A 84 -8.75 -4.44 17.38
N ALA A 85 -8.61 -5.56 18.08
CA ALA A 85 -8.95 -6.89 17.58
C ALA A 85 -10.47 -7.11 17.42
N GLY A 86 -11.29 -6.27 18.07
CA GLY A 86 -12.74 -6.45 18.11
C GLY A 86 -13.53 -5.13 18.08
N PRO A 87 -14.85 -5.23 17.83
CA PRO A 87 -15.74 -4.07 17.74
C PRO A 87 -16.09 -3.46 19.11
N ASP A 88 -15.90 -4.18 20.22
CA ASP A 88 -16.09 -3.63 21.56
C ASP A 88 -14.79 -3.00 22.05
N ARG A 89 -14.78 -1.67 22.16
CA ARG A 89 -13.62 -0.92 22.64
C ARG A 89 -13.23 -1.25 24.09
N ALA A 90 -14.16 -1.63 24.95
CA ALA A 90 -13.84 -1.83 26.37
C ALA A 90 -13.11 -3.16 26.62
N SER A 91 -13.46 -4.20 25.87
CA SER A 91 -12.99 -5.57 26.10
C SER A 91 -11.97 -6.07 25.10
N SER A 92 -11.90 -5.49 23.90
CA SER A 92 -10.99 -5.98 22.85
C SER A 92 -9.55 -5.49 23.02
N GLU A 93 -8.60 -6.34 22.64
CA GLU A 93 -7.18 -6.06 22.72
C GLU A 93 -6.77 -4.91 21.76
N LEU A 94 -5.90 -4.02 22.25
CA LEU A 94 -5.31 -2.95 21.47
C LEU A 94 -4.21 -3.50 20.57
N MET A 95 -4.43 -3.46 19.25
CA MET A 95 -3.50 -3.96 18.23
C MET A 95 -2.48 -2.90 17.78
N GLY A 96 -2.84 -1.63 17.90
CA GLY A 96 -2.03 -0.55 17.34
C GLY A 96 -2.76 0.77 17.24
N ARG A 97 -2.27 1.65 16.36
CA ARG A 97 -2.83 2.98 16.10
C ARG A 97 -3.09 3.22 14.61
N PHE A 98 -4.13 3.99 14.32
CA PHE A 98 -4.44 4.50 12.99
C PHE A 98 -4.13 5.99 12.95
N GLN A 99 -3.00 6.34 12.33
CA GLN A 99 -2.42 7.68 12.40
C GLN A 99 -2.31 8.33 11.03
N GLY A 100 -2.65 9.61 10.92
CA GLY A 100 -2.37 10.36 9.70
C GLY A 100 -3.22 11.60 9.51
N LEU A 101 -3.48 11.90 8.25
CA LEU A 101 -4.17 13.11 7.80
C LEU A 101 -5.47 12.77 7.10
N ILE A 102 -6.47 13.62 7.33
CA ILE A 102 -7.77 13.60 6.64
C ILE A 102 -7.99 14.97 6.04
N VAL A 103 -8.28 15.02 4.74
CA VAL A 103 -8.53 16.26 4.01
C VAL A 103 -9.85 16.14 3.26
N GLY A 104 -10.73 17.13 3.36
CA GLY A 104 -11.88 17.20 2.45
C GLY A 104 -11.41 17.63 1.06
N ALA A 105 -11.46 16.72 0.11
CA ALA A 105 -10.97 16.91 -1.26
C ALA A 105 -12.10 16.95 -2.31
N GLY A 106 -13.32 16.55 -1.95
CA GLY A 106 -14.48 16.56 -2.83
C GLY A 106 -15.21 17.91 -2.84
N LEU A 107 -15.64 18.33 -4.03
CA LEU A 107 -16.48 19.52 -4.25
C LEU A 107 -17.98 19.18 -4.32
N GLN A 108 -18.33 17.92 -4.59
CA GLN A 108 -19.72 17.49 -4.70
C GLN A 108 -20.35 17.28 -3.32
N PRO A 109 -21.67 17.51 -3.17
CA PRO A 109 -22.39 17.16 -1.95
C PRO A 109 -22.27 15.67 -1.64
N GLY A 110 -21.87 15.33 -0.41
CA GLY A 110 -21.51 13.97 -0.01
C GLY A 110 -20.03 13.88 0.41
N MET A 111 -19.70 12.96 1.31
CA MET A 111 -18.36 12.88 1.90
C MET A 111 -17.30 12.60 0.83
N GLY A 112 -16.49 13.60 0.51
CA GLY A 112 -15.33 13.46 -0.38
C GLY A 112 -14.05 13.70 0.38
N TYR A 113 -13.71 12.82 1.32
CA TYR A 113 -12.43 12.92 2.02
C TYR A 113 -11.34 12.18 1.26
N PHE A 114 -10.12 12.64 1.43
CA PHE A 114 -8.91 11.95 1.06
C PHE A 114 -8.08 11.75 2.32
N THR A 115 -7.56 10.55 2.51
CA THR A 115 -6.77 10.23 3.69
C THR A 115 -5.42 9.66 3.30
N SER A 116 -4.41 10.02 4.09
CA SER A 116 -3.07 9.44 4.06
C SER A 116 -2.77 8.99 5.48
N VAL A 117 -2.86 7.68 5.71
CA VAL A 117 -2.89 7.09 7.05
C VAL A 117 -1.97 5.88 7.12
N THR A 118 -1.46 5.62 8.31
CA THR A 118 -0.61 4.46 8.62
C THR A 118 -1.26 3.68 9.75
N LEU A 119 -1.31 2.36 9.60
CA LEU A 119 -1.63 1.42 10.67
C LEU A 119 -0.29 1.07 11.34
N LEU A 120 -0.12 1.49 12.59
CA LEU A 120 1.07 1.22 13.40
C LEU A 120 0.74 0.10 14.38
N PHE A 121 1.21 -1.12 14.08
CA PHE A 121 0.96 -2.27 14.95
C PHE A 121 1.90 -2.25 16.16
N SER A 122 1.35 -2.47 17.34
CA SER A 122 2.09 -2.50 18.61
C SER A 122 1.90 -3.81 19.40
N ALA A 123 1.05 -4.71 18.91
CA ALA A 123 0.79 -6.02 19.49
C ALA A 123 0.62 -7.09 18.41
N GLY A 124 0.51 -8.35 18.83
CA GLY A 124 0.38 -9.51 17.94
C GLY A 124 1.62 -9.79 17.09
N GLU A 125 1.42 -10.61 16.05
CA GLU A 125 2.47 -11.07 15.13
C GLU A 125 3.21 -9.93 14.42
N TYR A 126 2.51 -8.81 14.18
CA TYR A 126 3.01 -7.68 13.41
C TYR A 126 3.48 -6.51 14.28
N SER A 127 3.67 -6.70 15.59
CA SER A 127 4.15 -5.64 16.48
C SER A 127 5.45 -5.00 15.95
N GLY A 128 5.46 -3.66 15.87
CA GLY A 128 6.55 -2.88 15.29
C GLY A 128 6.51 -2.72 13.76
N CYS A 129 5.60 -3.40 13.06
CA CYS A 129 5.39 -3.24 11.63
C CYS A 129 4.35 -2.17 11.32
N THR A 130 4.34 -1.68 10.08
CA THR A 130 3.36 -0.67 9.63
C THR A 130 2.80 -0.98 8.25
N LEU A 131 1.58 -0.52 8.00
CA LEU A 131 0.95 -0.46 6.67
C LEU A 131 0.53 0.97 6.37
N SER A 132 0.86 1.48 5.19
CA SER A 132 0.43 2.80 4.72
C SER A 132 -0.72 2.65 3.73
N ILE A 133 -1.80 3.38 3.98
CA ILE A 133 -3.03 3.35 3.17
C ILE A 133 -3.35 4.78 2.75
N GLN A 134 -3.51 5.01 1.44
CA GLN A 134 -3.75 6.34 0.89
C GLN A 134 -4.89 6.30 -0.13
N GLY A 135 -5.80 7.27 -0.08
CA GLY A 135 -6.87 7.34 -1.07
C GLY A 135 -8.16 8.01 -0.60
N PRO A 136 -9.17 8.07 -1.48
CA PRO A 136 -10.47 8.63 -1.16
C PRO A 136 -11.22 7.79 -0.11
N VAL A 137 -12.03 8.48 0.68
CA VAL A 137 -13.02 7.92 1.60
C VAL A 137 -14.38 8.43 1.14
N PRO A 138 -15.11 7.65 0.31
CA PRO A 138 -16.37 8.08 -0.30
C PRO A 138 -17.53 8.08 0.70
N SER A 139 -17.44 7.27 1.76
CA SER A 139 -18.42 7.19 2.83
C SER A 139 -17.86 6.40 4.01
N PHE A 140 -18.35 6.67 5.22
CA PHE A 140 -18.07 5.87 6.42
C PHE A 140 -19.16 4.82 6.71
N THR A 141 -20.19 4.70 5.88
CA THR A 141 -21.35 3.81 6.10
C THR A 141 -21.43 2.62 5.15
N VAL A 142 -20.52 2.55 4.17
CA VAL A 142 -20.48 1.48 3.17
C VAL A 142 -19.09 0.87 3.12
N THR A 143 -18.99 -0.37 2.64
CA THR A 143 -17.68 -0.99 2.35
C THR A 143 -17.08 -0.35 1.11
N PHE A 144 -15.80 0.00 1.19
CA PHE A 144 -15.03 0.49 0.06
C PHE A 144 -13.59 0.02 0.18
N GLU A 145 -12.91 -0.05 -0.97
CA GLU A 145 -11.54 -0.50 -1.07
C GLU A 145 -10.58 0.70 -1.00
N ARG A 146 -9.42 0.52 -0.38
CA ARG A 146 -8.35 1.52 -0.37
C ARG A 146 -6.99 0.84 -0.60
N PRO A 147 -6.10 1.40 -1.43
CA PRO A 147 -4.83 0.75 -1.71
C PRO A 147 -3.89 0.83 -0.51
N VAL A 148 -3.24 -0.30 -0.23
CA VAL A 148 -2.02 -0.36 0.58
C VAL A 148 -0.86 0.07 -0.32
N VAL A 149 -0.31 1.25 -0.03
CA VAL A 149 0.76 1.87 -0.83
C VAL A 149 2.16 1.51 -0.34
N GLY A 150 2.27 0.81 0.79
CA GLY A 150 3.53 0.29 1.31
C GLY A 150 3.43 -0.17 2.75
N GLY A 151 4.57 -0.60 3.30
CA GLY A 151 4.68 -1.06 4.68
C GLY A 151 6.11 -1.26 5.13
N THR A 152 6.29 -1.48 6.43
CA THR A 152 7.60 -1.71 7.07
C THR A 152 7.63 -3.05 7.80
N GLY A 153 8.84 -3.49 8.20
CA GLY A 153 9.02 -4.76 8.90
C GLY A 153 8.61 -5.95 8.04
N ALA A 154 7.71 -6.77 8.56
CA ALA A 154 7.13 -7.91 7.85
C ALA A 154 6.40 -7.51 6.56
N PHE A 155 5.92 -6.26 6.47
CA PHE A 155 5.20 -5.74 5.30
C PHE A 155 6.11 -5.02 4.29
N ARG A 156 7.42 -5.27 4.30
CA ARG A 156 8.31 -4.68 3.31
C ARG A 156 7.93 -5.17 1.91
N PHE A 157 7.80 -4.23 0.97
CA PHE A 157 7.34 -4.48 -0.41
C PHE A 157 5.90 -4.97 -0.54
N VAL A 158 5.08 -4.82 0.50
CA VAL A 158 3.65 -5.16 0.44
C VAL A 158 2.92 -4.35 -0.62
N ARG A 159 1.90 -4.99 -1.21
CA ARG A 159 0.89 -4.39 -2.08
C ARG A 159 -0.43 -5.08 -1.81
N GLY A 160 -1.53 -4.36 -1.91
CA GLY A 160 -2.86 -4.91 -1.64
C GLY A 160 -3.88 -3.81 -1.39
N TYR A 161 -4.96 -4.18 -0.71
CA TYR A 161 -6.05 -3.30 -0.31
C TYR A 161 -6.66 -3.70 1.03
#